data_AF-A0AAD4JR46-F1
#
_entry.id   AF-A0AAD4JR46-F1
#
_cell.length_a   1.000
_cell.length_b   1.000
_cell.length_c   1.000
_cell.angle_alpha   90.00
_cell.angle_beta   90.00
_cell.angle_gamma   90.00
#
_symmetry.space_group_name_H-M   'P 1'
#
loop_
_entity.id
_entity.type
_entity.pdbx_description
1 polymer ?
#
loop_
_entity_poly.entity_id
_entity_poly.type
_entity_poly.pdbx_seq_one_letter_code
_entity_poly.pdbx_strand_id
1 'polypeptide(L)'
;KVVDDCSAENGVKTEDLTSDLIMGKIKPENVKQHIKCTIKCAYMKFGFMDDKANLLNDKLLQYFIGDDVKSRVRKVLDTCGTIVGVDPCDKAYKVKVCFDDKI
;
A
#
# COMPACT_ATOMS: atom_id res chain seq x y z
N LYS A 1 6.05 10.58 10.26
CA LYS A 1 5.92 9.74 11.48
C LYS A 1 5.60 8.28 11.14
N VAL A 2 4.40 7.93 10.63
CA VAL A 2 4.07 6.52 10.31
C VAL A 2 5.07 5.86 9.34
N VAL A 3 5.41 6.56 8.24
CA VAL A 3 6.37 6.04 7.26
C VAL A 3 7.76 5.89 7.86
N ASP A 4 8.21 6.87 8.67
CA ASP A 4 9.52 6.82 9.33
C ASP A 4 9.62 5.66 10.33
N ASP A 5 8.57 5.45 11.14
CA ASP A 5 8.49 4.34 12.10
C ASP A 5 8.57 3.00 11.36
N CYS A 6 7.79 2.83 10.30
CA CYS A 6 7.79 1.62 9.49
C CYS A 6 9.13 1.40 8.75
N SER A 7 9.79 2.49 8.36
CA SER A 7 11.12 2.41 7.73
C SER A 7 12.14 1.88 8.73
N ALA A 8 12.14 2.42 9.96
CA ALA A 8 13.00 1.95 11.04
C ALA A 8 12.72 0.48 11.41
N GLU A 9 11.44 0.08 11.53
CA GLU A 9 11.02 -1.30 11.82
C GLU A 9 11.50 -2.30 10.76
N ASN A 10 11.60 -1.89 9.50
CA ASN A 10 11.99 -2.75 8.38
C ASN A 10 13.44 -2.54 7.92
N GLY A 11 14.22 -1.74 8.64
CA GLY A 11 15.62 -1.45 8.30
C GLY A 11 15.80 -0.68 6.99
N VAL A 12 14.81 0.11 6.59
CA VAL A 12 14.80 0.90 5.35
C VAL A 12 15.23 2.33 5.66
N LYS A 13 16.15 2.88 4.88
CA LYS A 13 16.46 4.31 4.97
C LYS A 13 15.35 5.10 4.27
N THR A 14 14.90 6.20 4.86
CA THR A 14 13.82 7.03 4.29
C THR A 14 14.14 7.54 2.88
N GLU A 15 15.43 7.69 2.57
CA GLU A 15 15.97 8.04 1.24
C GLU A 15 15.65 6.99 0.16
N ASP A 16 15.65 5.69 0.52
CA ASP A 16 15.36 4.56 -0.38
C ASP A 16 13.86 4.49 -0.75
N LEU A 17 12.98 5.04 0.09
CA LEU A 17 11.53 5.10 -0.15
C LEU A 17 11.13 6.29 -1.01
N THR A 18 11.74 7.44 -0.74
CA THR A 18 11.34 8.72 -1.32
C THR A 18 11.89 8.95 -2.71
N SER A 19 13.08 8.45 -3.01
CA SER A 19 13.72 8.71 -4.31
C SER A 19 13.21 7.78 -5.40
N ASP A 20 13.06 6.49 -5.08
CA ASP A 20 12.94 5.49 -6.14
C ASP A 20 11.53 4.90 -6.31
N LEU A 21 10.74 4.84 -5.23
CA LEU A 21 9.34 4.40 -5.30
C LEU A 21 8.36 5.52 -5.60
N ILE A 22 8.57 6.73 -5.06
CA ILE A 22 7.68 7.87 -5.31
C ILE A 22 7.85 8.37 -6.74
N MET A 23 9.08 8.36 -7.27
CA MET A 23 9.36 8.78 -8.65
C MET A 23 9.10 7.68 -9.69
N GLY A 24 8.64 6.48 -9.28
CA GLY A 24 8.41 5.35 -10.20
C GLY A 24 9.67 4.87 -10.91
N LYS A 25 10.86 5.17 -10.38
CA LYS A 25 12.15 4.82 -10.98
C LYS A 25 12.49 3.33 -10.82
N ILE A 26 11.96 2.69 -9.79
CA ILE A 26 12.06 1.24 -9.63
C ILE A 26 10.84 0.58 -10.26
N LYS A 27 11.10 -0.30 -11.24
CA LYS A 27 10.07 -1.18 -11.79
C LYS A 27 9.45 -2.04 -10.67
N PRO A 28 8.13 -2.29 -10.67
CA PRO A 28 7.49 -3.00 -9.58
C PRO A 28 8.11 -4.35 -9.20
N GLU A 29 8.62 -5.08 -10.19
CA GLU A 29 9.32 -6.35 -10.03
C GLU A 29 10.66 -6.24 -9.28
N ASN A 30 11.29 -5.06 -9.25
CA ASN A 30 12.61 -4.82 -8.67
C ASN A 30 12.55 -4.22 -7.25
N VAL A 31 11.36 -3.99 -6.71
CA VAL A 31 11.19 -3.48 -5.35
C VAL A 31 11.64 -4.53 -4.33
N LYS A 32 12.61 -4.16 -3.49
CA LYS A 32 13.16 -5.04 -2.45
C LYS A 32 12.12 -5.38 -1.39
N GLN A 33 12.24 -6.58 -0.80
CA GLN A 33 11.25 -7.09 0.15
C GLN A 33 11.01 -6.19 1.37
N HIS A 34 12.06 -5.64 1.97
CA HIS A 34 11.92 -4.75 3.13
C HIS A 34 11.12 -3.48 2.79
N ILE A 35 11.22 -2.97 1.56
CA ILE A 35 10.43 -1.83 1.10
C ILE A 35 8.95 -2.20 0.99
N LYS A 36 8.65 -3.37 0.41
CA LYS A 36 7.28 -3.90 0.34
C LYS A 36 6.68 -4.03 1.75
N CYS A 37 7.48 -4.49 2.72
CA CYS A 37 7.06 -4.61 4.10
C CYS A 37 6.85 -3.24 4.79
N THR A 38 7.63 -2.22 4.44
CA THR A 38 7.37 -0.84 4.91
C THR A 38 6.00 -0.34 4.45
N ILE A 39 5.61 -0.63 3.20
CA ILE A 39 4.27 -0.26 2.67
C ILE A 39 3.17 -0.99 3.45
N LYS A 40 3.33 -2.29 3.67
CA LYS A 40 2.40 -3.08 4.50
C LYS A 40 2.27 -2.45 5.90
N CYS A 41 3.39 -2.17 6.56
CA CYS A 41 3.41 -1.56 7.89
C CYS A 41 2.65 -0.23 7.91
N ALA A 42 2.90 0.64 6.92
CA ALA A 42 2.24 1.93 6.86
C ALA A 42 0.71 1.77 6.72
N TYR A 43 0.27 0.89 5.82
CA TYR A 43 -1.16 0.65 5.59
C TYR A 43 -1.82 0.02 6.82
N MET A 44 -1.13 -0.86 7.56
CA MET A 44 -1.62 -1.38 8.84
C MET A 44 -1.78 -0.27 9.89
N LYS A 45 -0.77 0.60 10.04
CA LYS A 45 -0.82 1.71 11.01
C LYS A 45 -1.88 2.76 10.65
N PHE A 46 -2.18 2.95 9.37
CA PHE A 46 -3.31 3.77 8.91
C PHE A 46 -4.67 3.04 9.06
N GLY A 47 -4.67 1.75 9.36
CA GLY A 47 -5.90 0.96 9.49
C GLY A 47 -6.54 0.58 8.14
N PHE A 48 -5.76 0.60 7.06
CA PHE A 48 -6.20 0.23 5.71
C PHE A 48 -6.13 -1.27 5.42
N MET A 49 -5.27 -1.99 6.13
CA MET A 49 -5.17 -3.45 6.01
C MET A 49 -4.86 -4.13 7.34
N ASP A 50 -5.13 -5.43 7.41
CA ASP A 50 -4.72 -6.30 8.50
C ASP A 50 -3.27 -6.85 8.35
N ASP A 51 -2.84 -7.67 9.29
CA ASP A 51 -1.53 -8.32 9.31
C ASP A 51 -1.30 -9.32 8.16
N LYS A 52 -2.38 -9.79 7.53
CA LYS A 52 -2.37 -10.65 6.34
C LYS A 52 -2.50 -9.86 5.05
N ALA A 53 -2.43 -8.53 5.13
CA ALA A 53 -2.61 -7.61 4.02
C ALA A 53 -3.98 -7.74 3.32
N ASN A 54 -5.03 -8.09 4.06
CA ASN A 54 -6.41 -7.95 3.60
C ASN A 54 -6.85 -6.51 3.81
N LEU A 55 -7.46 -5.91 2.79
CA LEU A 55 -7.95 -4.54 2.86
C LEU A 55 -9.14 -4.42 3.80
N LEU A 56 -9.13 -3.37 4.62
CA LEU A 56 -10.22 -2.95 5.48
C LEU A 56 -11.02 -1.86 4.76
N ASN A 57 -11.77 -2.27 3.74
CA ASN A 57 -12.42 -1.37 2.78
C ASN A 57 -13.24 -0.26 3.44
N ASP A 58 -14.00 -0.57 4.49
CA ASP A 58 -14.83 0.42 5.17
C ASP A 58 -14.01 1.51 5.86
N LYS A 59 -12.87 1.15 6.47
CA LYS A 59 -11.95 2.13 7.08
C LYS A 59 -11.26 2.98 6.01
N LEU A 60 -10.85 2.36 4.91
CA LEU A 60 -10.19 3.06 3.82
C LEU A 60 -11.14 4.07 3.15
N LEU A 61 -12.40 3.70 2.93
CA LEU A 61 -13.41 4.59 2.34
C LEU A 61 -13.73 5.82 3.21
N GLN A 62 -13.48 5.76 4.52
CA GLN A 62 -13.67 6.91 5.41
C GLN A 62 -12.65 8.04 5.16
N TYR A 63 -11.53 7.75 4.49
CA TYR A 63 -10.51 8.76 4.15
C TYR A 63 -10.85 9.59 2.92
N PHE A 64 -11.84 9.17 2.13
CA PHE A 64 -12.26 9.88 0.93
C PHE A 64 -13.52 10.69 1.22
N ILE A 65 -13.58 11.91 0.70
CA ILE A 65 -14.71 12.82 0.82
C ILE A 65 -15.40 12.90 -0.54
N GLY A 66 -16.74 12.85 -0.55
CA GLY A 66 -17.55 12.84 -1.77
C GLY A 66 -18.01 11.44 -2.16
N ASP A 67 -19.30 11.30 -2.49
CA ASP A 67 -19.91 10.00 -2.79
C ASP A 67 -19.47 9.45 -4.16
N ASP A 68 -19.18 10.33 -5.10
CA ASP A 68 -18.59 10.02 -6.41
C ASP A 68 -17.18 9.44 -6.25
N VAL A 69 -16.34 10.07 -5.42
CA VAL A 69 -14.99 9.60 -5.11
C VAL A 69 -15.05 8.25 -4.39
N LYS A 70 -15.91 8.12 -3.37
CA LYS A 70 -16.09 6.85 -2.65
C LYS A 70 -16.58 5.72 -3.56
N SER A 71 -17.48 6.01 -4.49
CA SER A 71 -17.96 5.04 -5.48
C SER A 71 -16.84 4.56 -6.41
N ARG A 72 -16.00 5.48 -6.88
CA ARG A 72 -14.81 5.15 -7.69
C ARG A 72 -13.81 4.31 -6.89
N VAL A 73 -13.46 4.75 -5.69
CA VAL A 73 -12.56 4.02 -4.77
C VAL A 73 -13.10 2.61 -4.49
N ARG A 74 -14.40 2.45 -4.25
CA ARG A 74 -15.01 1.15 -3.98
C ARG A 74 -14.78 0.16 -5.12
N LYS A 75 -14.98 0.60 -6.38
CA LYS A 75 -14.69 -0.23 -7.57
C LYS A 75 -13.22 -0.63 -7.66
N VAL A 76 -12.31 0.28 -7.31
CA VAL A 76 -10.87 0.00 -7.26
C VAL A 76 -10.57 -1.04 -6.17
N LEU A 77 -11.14 -0.89 -4.98
CA LEU A 77 -10.97 -1.84 -3.87
C LEU A 77 -11.52 -3.23 -4.19
N ASP A 78 -12.68 -3.32 -4.84
CA ASP A 78 -13.28 -4.59 -5.26
C ASP A 78 -12.38 -5.35 -6.23
N THR A 79 -11.66 -4.62 -7.09
CA THR A 79 -10.70 -5.19 -8.04
C THR A 79 -9.38 -5.54 -7.35
N CYS A 80 -8.73 -4.55 -6.72
CA CYS A 80 -7.39 -4.68 -6.18
C CYS A 80 -7.33 -5.51 -4.89
N GLY A 81 -8.43 -5.59 -4.12
CA GLY A 81 -8.50 -6.37 -2.89
C GLY A 81 -8.42 -7.89 -3.10
N THR A 82 -8.64 -8.36 -4.33
CA THR A 82 -8.55 -9.79 -4.69
C THR A 82 -7.13 -10.25 -5.03
N ILE A 83 -6.17 -9.32 -5.08
CA ILE A 83 -4.79 -9.61 -5.46
C ILE A 83 -4.14 -10.54 -4.44
N VAL A 84 -3.47 -11.57 -4.97
CA VAL A 84 -2.66 -12.51 -4.19
C VAL A 84 -1.19 -12.15 -4.32
N GLY A 85 -0.51 -12.05 -3.18
CA GLY A 85 0.95 -11.93 -3.09
C GLY A 85 1.59 -13.26 -2.72
N VAL A 86 2.90 -13.37 -2.94
CA VAL A 86 3.67 -14.53 -2.46
C VAL A 86 3.76 -14.56 -0.92
N ASP A 87 3.68 -13.38 -0.30
CA ASP A 87 3.61 -13.16 1.14
C ASP A 87 2.81 -11.86 1.43
N PRO A 88 2.52 -11.54 2.70
CA PRO A 88 1.73 -10.35 3.04
C PRO A 88 2.36 -9.01 2.60
N CYS A 89 3.68 -8.89 2.56
CA CYS A 89 4.35 -7.67 2.09
C CYS A 89 4.21 -7.52 0.57
N ASP A 90 4.42 -8.61 -0.18
CA ASP A 90 4.20 -8.64 -1.62
C ASP A 90 2.75 -8.37 -2.00
N LYS A 91 1.80 -8.92 -1.23
CA LYS A 91 0.37 -8.63 -1.40
C LYS A 91 0.10 -7.13 -1.21
N ALA A 92 0.54 -6.55 -0.10
CA ALA A 92 0.36 -5.12 0.17
C ALA A 92 0.95 -4.23 -0.94
N TYR A 93 2.13 -4.59 -1.44
CA TYR A 93 2.78 -3.87 -2.53
C TYR A 93 1.98 -3.95 -3.83
N LYS A 94 1.55 -5.13 -4.25
CA LYS A 94 0.75 -5.31 -5.48
C LYS A 94 -0.60 -4.62 -5.39
N VAL A 95 -1.24 -4.64 -4.22
CA VAL A 95 -2.47 -3.89 -3.95
C VAL A 95 -2.25 -2.40 -4.14
N LYS A 96 -1.17 -1.83 -3.58
CA LYS A 96 -0.79 -0.42 -3.79
C LYS A 96 -0.59 -0.10 -5.27
N VAL A 97 0.16 -0.93 -6.00
CA VAL A 97 0.40 -0.74 -7.44
C VAL A 97 -0.90 -0.77 -8.24
N CYS A 98 -1.80 -1.71 -7.94
CA CYS A 98 -3.12 -1.78 -8.59
C CYS A 98 -3.97 -0.55 -8.26
N PHE A 99 -3.90 -0.06 -7.02
CA PHE A 99 -4.65 1.12 -6.61
C PHE A 99 -4.17 2.36 -7.37
N ASP A 100 -2.85 2.60 -7.44
CA ASP A 100 -2.26 3.72 -8.18
C ASP A 100 -2.57 3.70 -9.68
N ASP A 101 -2.69 2.51 -10.29
CA ASP A 101 -3.05 2.33 -11.70
C ASP A 101 -4.52 2.70 -12.00
N LYS A 102 -5.42 2.53 -11.02
CA LYS A 102 -6.88 2.58 -11.24
C LYS A 102 -7.59 3.78 -10.61
N ILE A 103 -6.93 4.46 -9.67
CA ILE A 103 -7.44 5.69 -9.03
C ILE A 103 -7.22 6.93 -9.90
#